data_AF-A0A1F5WZT9-F1
#
_entry.id   AF-A0A1F5WZT9-F1
#
_cell.length_a   1.000
_cell.length_b   1.000
_cell.length_c   1.000
_cell.angle_alpha   90.00
_cell.angle_beta   90.00
_cell.angle_gamma   90.00
#
_symmetry.space_group_name_H-M   'P 1'
#
loop_
_entity.id
_entity.type
_entity.pdbx_description
1 polymer ?
#
loop_
_entity_poly.entity_id
_entity_poly.type
_entity_poly.pdbx_seq_one_letter_code
_entity_poly.pdbx_strand_id
1 'polypeptide(L)'
;MKTVINIKTDKKVKDEAKRIAEEMGLSLSAVINAQLKQLVREEELRFSVAPKMTSYLESVAQEAREDYAHGKNISPAYQSAKDAARYLRSK
;
A
#
# COMPACT_ATOMS: atom_id res chain seq x y z
N MET A 1 -2.59 23.68 19.93
CA MET A 1 -4.02 23.84 20.25
C MET A 1 -4.79 22.67 19.66
N LYS A 2 -5.71 22.03 20.40
CA LYS A 2 -6.61 21.00 19.86
C LYS A 2 -7.92 21.66 19.44
N THR A 3 -8.47 21.25 18.31
CA THR A 3 -9.73 21.77 17.77
C THR A 3 -10.73 20.63 17.57
N VAL A 4 -12.02 20.96 17.54
CA VAL A 4 -13.11 19.99 17.36
C VAL A 4 -13.66 20.13 15.95
N ILE A 5 -13.87 19.00 15.28
CA ILE A 5 -14.54 18.91 13.97
C ILE A 5 -15.87 18.20 14.17
N ASN A 6 -16.97 18.87 13.82
CA ASN A 6 -18.31 18.28 13.82
C ASN A 6 -18.71 17.92 12.39
N ILE A 7 -18.99 16.64 12.13
CA ILE A 7 -19.31 16.11 10.81
C ILE A 7 -20.72 15.49 10.85
N LYS A 8 -21.60 15.92 9.94
CA LYS A 8 -22.89 15.25 9.71
C LYS A 8 -22.68 14.09 8.74
N THR A 9 -23.20 12.92 9.10
CA THR A 9 -23.13 11.70 8.27
C THR A 9 -24.27 10.76 8.65
N ASP A 10 -24.53 9.75 7.82
CA ASP A 10 -25.51 8.72 8.10
C ASP A 10 -25.10 7.84 9.28
N LYS A 11 -26.05 7.53 10.16
CA LYS A 11 -25.80 6.67 11.32
C LYS A 11 -25.20 5.31 10.92
N LYS A 12 -25.75 4.69 9.86
CA LYS A 12 -25.27 3.40 9.35
C LYS A 12 -23.82 3.46 8.91
N VAL A 13 -23.43 4.51 8.18
CA VAL A 13 -22.05 4.71 7.71
C VAL A 13 -21.09 4.92 8.87
N LYS A 14 -21.49 5.72 9.87
CA LYS A 14 -20.70 5.95 11.08
C LYS A 14 -20.47 4.66 11.87
N ASP A 15 -21.53 3.88 12.08
CA ASP A 15 -21.47 2.66 12.87
C ASP A 15 -20.59 1.61 12.17
N GLU A 16 -20.71 1.48 10.86
CA GLU A 16 -19.88 0.57 10.07
C GLU A 16 -18.40 0.99 10.03
N ALA A 17 -18.12 2.28 9.79
CA ALA A 17 -16.76 2.79 9.81
C ALA A 17 -16.10 2.62 11.19
N LYS A 18 -16.89 2.75 12.27
CA LYS A 18 -16.42 2.51 13.64
C LYS A 18 -16.05 1.04 13.85
N ARG A 19 -16.91 0.11 13.42
CA ARG A 19 -16.65 -1.35 13.50
C ARG A 19 -15.35 -1.72 12.78
N ILE A 20 -15.18 -1.24 11.54
CA ILE A 20 -13.96 -1.49 10.75
C ILE A 20 -12.71 -0.94 11.45
N ALA A 21 -12.79 0.27 12.03
CA ALA A 21 -11.67 0.83 12.78
C ALA A 21 -11.31 -0.01 14.02
N GLU A 22 -12.31 -0.48 14.76
CA GLU A 22 -12.13 -1.31 15.95
C GLU A 22 -11.52 -2.68 15.61
N GLU A 23 -11.90 -3.28 14.48
CA GLU A 23 -11.26 -4.51 13.95
C GLU A 23 -9.77 -4.31 13.64
N MET A 24 -9.38 -3.08 13.28
CA MET A 24 -7.97 -2.69 13.09
C MET A 24 -7.27 -2.27 14.40
N GLY A 25 -7.94 -2.34 15.55
CA GLY A 25 -7.40 -1.90 16.85
C GLY A 25 -7.30 -0.38 17.01
N LEU A 26 -8.08 0.38 16.22
CA LEU A 26 -8.05 1.84 16.17
C LEU A 26 -9.40 2.44 16.57
N SER A 27 -9.38 3.66 17.11
CA SER A 27 -10.61 4.45 17.24
C SER A 27 -10.96 5.12 15.91
N LEU A 28 -12.25 5.31 15.64
CA LEU A 28 -12.71 6.06 14.46
C LEU A 28 -12.07 7.46 14.39
N SER A 29 -11.91 8.14 15.52
CA SER A 29 -11.24 9.45 15.60
C SER A 29 -9.76 9.38 15.22
N ALA A 30 -9.06 8.29 15.56
CA ALA A 30 -7.67 8.09 15.15
C ALA A 30 -7.55 7.93 13.63
N VAL A 31 -8.46 7.16 13.02
CA VAL A 31 -8.53 6.97 11.56
C VAL A 31 -8.77 8.30 10.84
N ILE A 32 -9.78 9.08 11.28
CA ILE A 32 -10.07 10.39 10.68
C ILE A 32 -8.88 11.34 10.80
N ASN A 33 -8.23 11.40 11.96
CA ASN A 33 -7.05 12.25 12.14
C ASN A 33 -5.85 11.79 11.28
N ALA A 34 -5.69 10.49 11.07
CA ALA A 34 -4.65 9.97 10.17
C ALA A 34 -4.90 10.40 8.73
N GLN A 35 -6.14 10.32 8.26
CA GLN A 35 -6.54 10.77 6.92
C GLN A 35 -6.35 12.28 6.74
N LEU A 36 -6.71 13.10 7.73
CA LEU A 36 -6.46 14.55 7.67
C LEU A 36 -4.96 14.88 7.59
N LYS A 37 -4.12 14.16 8.35
CA LYS A 37 -2.66 14.32 8.25
C LYS A 37 -2.11 13.88 6.90
N GLN A 38 -2.67 12.82 6.32
CA GLN A 38 -2.29 12.34 5.00
C GLN A 38 -2.64 13.38 3.93
N LEU A 39 -3.85 13.94 3.98
CA LEU A 39 -4.27 15.00 3.07
C LEU A 39 -3.35 16.22 3.15
N VAL A 40 -2.96 16.66 4.36
CA VAL A 40 -2.03 17.79 4.54
C VAL A 40 -0.62 17.46 4.01
N ARG A 41 -0.18 16.19 4.11
CA ARG A 41 1.16 15.78 3.68
C ARG A 41 1.26 15.61 2.17
N GLU A 42 0.23 15.04 1.55
CA GLU A 42 0.26 14.63 0.15
C GLU A 42 -0.42 15.65 -0.76
N GLU A 43 -1.17 16.61 -0.20
CA GLU A 43 -1.95 17.62 -0.93
C GLU A 43 -2.93 17.02 -1.97
N GLU A 44 -3.22 15.73 -1.83
CA GLU A 44 -4.09 14.96 -2.70
C GLU A 44 -4.97 14.02 -1.86
N LEU A 45 -6.12 13.65 -2.41
CA LEU A 45 -7.03 12.69 -1.80
C LEU A 45 -7.15 11.47 -2.73
N ARG A 46 -6.67 10.32 -2.26
CA ARG A 46 -6.68 9.08 -3.04
C ARG A 46 -7.93 8.27 -2.72
N PHE A 47 -8.83 8.14 -3.70
CA PHE A 47 -9.94 7.20 -3.65
C PHE A 47 -9.56 5.96 -4.45
N SER A 48 -9.53 4.79 -3.82
CA SER A 48 -9.26 3.53 -4.50
C SER A 48 -10.06 2.40 -3.89
N VAL A 49 -10.65 1.56 -4.74
CA VAL A 49 -11.37 0.35 -4.34
C VAL A 49 -10.39 -0.82 -4.13
N ALA A 50 -9.21 -0.75 -4.75
CA ALA A 50 -8.01 -1.55 -4.49
C ALA A 50 -6.89 -0.99 -5.39
N PRO A 51 -5.63 -0.95 -4.94
CA PRO A 51 -4.52 -0.67 -5.87
C PRO A 51 -4.52 -1.72 -6.98
N LYS A 52 -4.95 -1.32 -8.18
CA LYS A 52 -4.79 -2.12 -9.39
C LYS A 52 -3.41 -1.85 -9.96
N MET A 53 -2.77 -2.90 -10.46
CA MET A 53 -1.55 -2.73 -11.24
C MET A 53 -1.88 -1.82 -12.44
N THR A 54 -0.95 -0.93 -12.80
CA THR A 54 -1.03 -0.24 -14.09
C THR A 54 -0.81 -1.26 -15.20
N SER A 55 -1.30 -1.00 -16.42
CA SER A 55 -1.04 -1.91 -17.55
C SER A 55 0.46 -2.16 -17.78
N TYR A 56 1.29 -1.17 -17.46
CA TYR A 56 2.75 -1.33 -17.46
C TYR A 56 3.26 -2.29 -16.38
N LEU A 57 2.75 -2.17 -15.15
CA LEU A 57 3.15 -3.08 -14.08
C LEU A 57 2.63 -4.51 -14.34
N GLU A 58 1.45 -4.66 -14.95
CA GLU A 58 0.93 -5.95 -15.39
C GLU A 58 1.83 -6.58 -16.45
N SER A 59 2.29 -5.83 -17.45
CA SER A 59 3.18 -6.35 -18.48
C SER A 59 4.53 -6.77 -17.92
N VAL A 60 5.13 -5.96 -17.04
CA VAL A 60 6.42 -6.29 -16.40
C VAL A 60 6.28 -7.51 -15.49
N ALA A 61 5.18 -7.63 -14.73
CA ALA A 61 4.94 -8.79 -13.89
C ALA A 61 4.69 -10.06 -14.71
N GLN A 62 4.06 -9.94 -15.89
CA GLN A 62 3.86 -11.06 -16.80
C GLN A 62 5.19 -11.53 -17.40
N GLU A 63 6.00 -10.61 -17.90
CA GLU A 63 7.35 -10.90 -18.43
C GLU A 63 8.21 -11.61 -17.38
N ALA A 64 8.26 -11.08 -16.15
CA ALA A 64 9.03 -11.70 -15.07
C ALA A 64 8.57 -13.13 -14.72
N ARG A 65 7.26 -13.42 -14.82
CA ARG A 65 6.73 -14.78 -14.59
C ARG A 65 7.12 -15.73 -15.71
N GLU A 66 7.06 -15.28 -16.95
CA GLU A 66 7.46 -16.07 -18.12
C GLU A 66 8.97 -16.36 -18.10
N ASP A 67 9.78 -15.36 -17.78
CA ASP A 67 11.23 -15.49 -17.61
C ASP A 67 11.56 -16.52 -16.52
N TYR A 68 10.91 -16.44 -15.36
CA TYR A 68 11.09 -17.41 -14.29
C TYR A 68 10.69 -18.84 -14.73
N ALA A 69 9.55 -19.00 -15.40
CA ALA A 69 9.06 -20.30 -15.87
C ALA A 69 10.00 -20.94 -16.90
N HIS A 70 10.66 -20.14 -17.74
CA HIS A 70 11.58 -20.62 -18.77
C HIS A 70 13.06 -20.56 -18.37
N GLY A 71 13.37 -20.20 -17.12
CA GLY A 71 14.75 -20.06 -16.64
C GLY A 71 15.54 -18.96 -17.36
N LYS A 72 14.86 -17.96 -17.91
CA LYS A 72 15.45 -16.78 -18.59
C LYS A 72 15.56 -15.62 -17.63
N ASN A 73 16.56 -14.76 -17.80
CA ASN A 73 16.76 -13.53 -17.00
C ASN A 73 16.72 -13.70 -15.47
N ILE A 74 16.92 -14.92 -14.97
CA ILE A 74 16.99 -15.23 -13.55
C ILE A 74 18.43 -15.15 -13.04
N SER A 75 18.61 -14.57 -11.86
CA SER A 75 19.88 -14.65 -11.15
C SER A 75 20.07 -16.05 -10.55
N PRO A 76 21.32 -16.51 -10.33
CA PRO A 76 21.54 -17.70 -9.52
C PRO A 76 21.03 -17.51 -8.08
N ALA A 77 20.81 -18.62 -7.38
CA ALA A 77 20.51 -18.59 -5.95
C ALA A 77 21.79 -18.27 -5.15
N TYR A 78 21.66 -17.41 -4.14
CA TYR A 78 22.78 -17.00 -3.28
C TYR A 78 22.61 -17.56 -1.88
N GLN A 79 23.71 -17.97 -1.25
CA GLN A 79 23.71 -18.47 0.12
C GLN A 79 23.84 -17.34 1.16
N SER A 80 24.17 -16.12 0.73
CA SER A 80 24.28 -14.96 1.62
C SER A 80 23.86 -13.66 0.94
N ALA A 81 23.39 -12.70 1.74
CA ALA A 81 23.09 -11.36 1.25
C ALA A 81 24.33 -10.65 0.65
N LYS A 82 25.52 -10.96 1.15
CA LYS A 82 26.79 -10.39 0.65
C LYS A 82 27.11 -10.87 -0.77
N ASP A 83 26.80 -12.12 -1.09
CA ASP A 83 27.03 -12.69 -2.43
C ASP A 83 26.00 -12.16 -3.43
N ALA A 84 24.73 -12.05 -3.03
CA ALA A 84 23.70 -11.40 -3.84
C ALA A 84 24.07 -9.94 -4.15
N ALA A 85 24.50 -9.18 -3.14
CA ALA A 85 24.93 -7.79 -3.32
C ALA A 85 26.15 -7.65 -4.24
N ARG A 86 27.10 -8.61 -4.20
CA ARG A 86 28.26 -8.62 -5.10
C ARG A 86 27.83 -8.81 -6.55
N TYR A 87 26.90 -9.74 -6.81
CA TYR A 87 26.38 -9.96 -8.14
C TYR A 87 25.65 -8.74 -8.69
N LEU A 88 24.77 -8.11 -7.91
CA LEU A 88 24.02 -6.92 -8.34
C LEU A 88 24.94 -5.76 -8.69
N ARG A 89 26.09 -5.62 -8.01
CA ARG A 89 27.10 -4.60 -8.32
C ARG A 89 27.98 -4.93 -9.53
N SER A 90 27.99 -6.18 -9.99
CA SER A 90 28.75 -6.61 -11.17
C SER A 90 27.96 -6.52 -12.48
N LYS A 91 26.69 -6.13 -12.41
CA LYS A 91 25.80 -5.86 -13.54
C LYS A 91 25.69 -4.36 -13.75
#